data_AF-A0A812RWT3-F1
#
_entry.id   AF-A0A812RWT3-F1
#
_cell.length_a   1.000
_cell.length_b   1.000
_cell.length_c   1.000
_cell.angle_alpha   90.00
_cell.angle_beta   90.00
_cell.angle_gamma   90.00
#
_symmetry.space_group_name_H-M   'P 1'
#
loop_
_entity.id
_entity.type
_entity.pdbx_description
1 polymer ?
#
loop_
_entity_poly.entity_id
_entity_poly.type
_entity_poly.pdbx_seq_one_letter_code
_entity_poly.pdbx_strand_id
1 'polypeptide(L)'
;MSAANTVVELGGRTILLDKSSFCGGNSTKATSGINGAGTKTQKGKSIPDTAEIFIADTLKGGAKKPELAKVLCANSAADVDWLVDKFDLDLSLVARLGGHSQPRTHRGKERFPGMTITYALIQMLEKVAEKTNRARIVTK
;
A
#
# COMPACT_ATOMS: atom_id res chain seq x y z
N MET A 1 -2.53 1.50 -9.81
CA MET A 1 -3.43 0.37 -9.46
C MET A 1 -4.34 0.70 -8.29
N SER A 2 -3.83 1.24 -7.16
CA SER A 2 -4.69 1.65 -6.03
C SER A 2 -5.78 2.64 -6.45
N ALA A 3 -5.42 3.72 -7.18
CA ALA A 3 -6.39 4.69 -7.70
C ALA A 3 -7.51 4.05 -8.54
N ALA A 4 -7.19 3.06 -9.38
CA ALA A 4 -8.19 2.38 -10.20
C ALA A 4 -9.15 1.56 -9.33
N ASN A 5 -8.62 0.82 -8.36
CA ASN A 5 -9.45 0.06 -7.41
C ASN A 5 -10.35 1.00 -6.60
N THR A 6 -9.83 2.10 -6.06
CA THR A 6 -10.63 3.07 -5.29
C THR A 6 -11.77 3.67 -6.12
N VAL A 7 -11.52 4.07 -7.38
CA VAL A 7 -12.58 4.59 -8.25
C VAL A 7 -13.67 3.55 -8.50
N VAL A 8 -13.29 2.28 -8.70
CA VAL A 8 -14.25 1.18 -8.86
C VAL A 8 -15.02 0.91 -7.57
N GLU A 9 -14.38 0.90 -6.41
CA GLU A 9 -15.06 0.78 -5.10
C GLU A 9 -16.10 1.89 -4.89
N LEU A 10 -15.81 3.10 -5.36
CA LEU A 10 -16.69 4.27 -5.26
C LEU A 10 -17.76 4.37 -6.36
N GLY A 11 -18.02 3.31 -7.12
CA GLY A 11 -19.09 3.32 -8.14
C GLY A 11 -18.66 3.85 -9.53
N GLY A 12 -17.41 4.29 -9.69
CA GLY A 12 -16.88 4.81 -10.94
C GLY A 12 -16.48 3.74 -11.97
N ARG A 13 -15.94 4.20 -13.11
CA ARG A 13 -15.36 3.35 -14.16
C ARG A 13 -13.90 3.72 -14.38
N THR A 14 -13.07 2.72 -14.71
CA THR A 14 -11.63 2.91 -14.89
C THR A 14 -11.09 2.15 -16.09
N ILE A 15 -10.08 2.72 -16.72
CA ILE A 15 -9.20 2.03 -17.66
C ILE A 15 -7.78 2.17 -17.12
N LEU A 16 -7.14 1.04 -16.81
CA LEU A 16 -5.73 0.98 -16.42
C LEU A 16 -4.89 0.71 -17.67
N LEU A 17 -4.08 1.68 -18.07
CA LEU A 17 -3.15 1.56 -19.19
C LEU A 17 -1.73 1.39 -18.67
N ASP A 18 -0.99 0.40 -19.19
CA ASP A 18 0.45 0.25 -18.97
C ASP A 18 1.13 -0.01 -20.33
N LYS A 19 2.33 0.56 -20.50
CA LYS A 19 3.13 0.40 -21.72
C LYS A 19 3.99 -0.86 -21.71
N SER A 20 3.96 -1.59 -20.61
CA SER A 20 4.67 -2.84 -20.40
C SER A 20 3.70 -3.99 -20.64
N SER A 21 4.20 -5.13 -21.08
CA SER A 21 3.41 -6.36 -21.26
C SER A 21 2.69 -6.83 -19.98
N PHE A 22 3.23 -6.46 -18.81
CA PHE A 22 2.64 -6.75 -17.50
C PHE A 22 2.62 -5.50 -16.61
N CYS A 23 1.50 -5.25 -15.93
CA CYS A 23 1.35 -4.13 -15.01
C CYS A 23 2.20 -4.30 -13.73
N GLY A 24 2.67 -3.19 -13.16
CA GLY A 24 3.19 -3.15 -11.79
C GLY A 24 4.58 -2.55 -11.62
N GLY A 25 5.36 -2.46 -12.70
CA GLY A 25 6.62 -1.71 -12.73
C GLY A 25 7.57 -2.03 -11.56
N ASN A 26 8.18 -0.99 -10.99
CA ASN A 26 9.10 -1.15 -9.85
C ASN A 26 8.39 -1.58 -8.56
N SER A 27 7.09 -1.31 -8.41
CA SER A 27 6.33 -1.71 -7.22
C SER A 27 6.35 -3.22 -7.02
N THR A 28 6.26 -4.01 -8.10
CA THR A 28 6.35 -5.48 -8.06
C THR A 28 7.71 -5.96 -7.52
N LYS A 29 8.77 -5.16 -7.63
CA LYS A 29 10.13 -5.51 -7.20
C LYS A 29 10.43 -5.12 -5.75
N ALA A 30 9.51 -4.46 -5.06
CA ALA A 30 9.74 -4.03 -3.67
C ALA A 30 9.82 -5.24 -2.72
N THR A 31 10.89 -5.31 -1.92
CA THR A 31 11.18 -6.46 -1.06
C THR A 31 10.97 -6.21 0.43
N SER A 32 11.14 -4.96 0.90
CA SER A 32 11.13 -4.67 2.34
C SER A 32 9.72 -4.61 2.94
N GLY A 33 8.80 -3.89 2.30
CA GLY A 33 7.43 -3.73 2.79
C GLY A 33 6.85 -2.33 2.55
N ILE A 34 5.72 -2.06 3.19
CA ILE A 34 5.01 -0.77 3.19
C ILE A 34 4.99 -0.17 4.60
N ASN A 35 5.20 1.14 4.72
CA ASN A 35 5.18 1.79 6.02
C ASN A 35 3.76 2.18 6.44
N GLY A 36 3.40 1.91 7.70
CA GLY A 36 2.15 2.35 8.32
C GLY A 36 2.34 2.55 9.82
N ALA A 37 1.82 3.65 10.38
CA ALA A 37 1.97 3.99 11.80
C ALA A 37 0.62 4.07 12.51
N GLY A 38 0.45 3.30 13.58
CA GLY A 38 -0.81 3.13 14.31
C GLY A 38 -1.73 2.03 13.75
N THR A 39 -1.19 1.09 12.94
CA THR A 39 -1.96 0.03 12.27
C THR A 39 -2.56 -0.98 13.26
N LYS A 40 -3.58 -1.74 12.84
CA LYS A 40 -4.10 -2.87 13.64
C LYS A 40 -2.99 -3.89 13.96
N THR A 41 -2.09 -4.17 13.02
CA THR A 41 -0.96 -5.08 13.20
C THR A 41 0.02 -4.58 14.27
N GLN A 42 0.36 -3.30 14.27
CA GLN A 42 1.22 -2.71 15.29
C GLN A 42 0.59 -2.78 16.68
N LYS A 43 -0.71 -2.46 16.78
CA LYS A 43 -1.48 -2.58 18.04
C LYS A 43 -1.49 -4.02 18.56
N GLY A 44 -1.74 -5.00 17.70
CA GLY A 44 -1.71 -6.42 18.05
C GLY A 44 -0.33 -6.91 18.52
N LYS A 45 0.74 -6.21 18.17
CA LYS A 45 2.12 -6.48 18.61
C LYS A 45 2.61 -5.55 19.73
N SER A 46 1.72 -4.73 20.30
CA SER A 46 2.07 -3.73 21.33
C SER A 46 3.19 -2.77 20.89
N ILE A 47 3.24 -2.41 19.60
CA ILE A 47 4.19 -1.43 19.07
C ILE A 47 3.60 -0.02 19.24
N PRO A 48 4.21 0.88 20.03
CA PRO A 48 3.66 2.21 20.33
C PRO A 48 4.06 3.24 19.25
N ASP A 49 3.70 2.99 17.99
CA ASP A 49 3.93 3.93 16.89
C ASP A 49 2.70 4.82 16.64
N THR A 50 2.93 6.06 16.22
CA THR A 50 1.87 7.03 15.92
C THR A 50 2.19 7.80 14.64
N ALA A 51 1.18 8.45 14.06
CA ALA A 51 1.37 9.29 12.90
C ALA A 51 2.38 10.42 13.18
N GLU A 52 2.37 11.00 14.38
CA GLU A 52 3.28 12.07 14.80
C GLU A 52 4.74 11.61 14.81
N ILE A 53 5.01 10.42 15.35
CA ILE A 53 6.35 9.83 15.34
C ILE A 53 6.80 9.60 13.90
N PHE A 54 5.91 9.08 13.04
CA PHE A 54 6.23 8.85 11.64
C PHE A 54 6.45 10.16 10.85
N ILE A 55 5.69 11.22 11.13
CA ILE A 55 5.89 12.56 10.55
C ILE A 55 7.26 13.09 10.96
N ALA A 56 7.60 13.03 12.25
CA ALA A 56 8.89 13.50 12.75
C ALA A 56 10.07 12.77 12.08
N ASP A 57 10.00 11.45 11.97
CA ASP A 57 11.01 10.65 11.28
C ASP A 57 11.12 11.02 9.79
N THR A 58 9.97 11.25 9.12
CA THR A 58 9.90 11.60 7.69
C THR A 58 10.50 12.98 7.41
N LEU A 59 10.22 13.96 8.28
CA LEU A 59 10.80 15.30 8.18
C LEU A 59 12.31 15.27 8.46
N LYS A 60 12.73 14.53 9.50
CA LYS A 60 14.15 14.32 9.81
C LYS A 60 14.90 13.62 8.67
N GLY A 61 14.23 12.72 7.95
CA GLY A 61 14.74 12.04 6.76
C GLY A 61 14.91 12.93 5.52
N GLY A 62 14.54 14.21 5.58
CA GLY A 62 14.78 15.18 4.51
C GLY A 62 13.57 15.46 3.61
N ALA A 63 12.34 15.17 4.06
CA ALA A 63 11.14 15.53 3.32
C ALA A 63 11.04 17.06 3.13
N LYS A 64 11.03 17.50 1.87
CA LYS A 64 11.02 18.94 1.50
C LYS A 64 9.64 19.59 1.54
N LYS A 65 8.58 18.78 1.66
CA LYS A 65 7.17 19.20 1.61
C LYS A 65 6.43 18.68 2.84
N PRO A 66 6.48 19.42 3.97
CA PRO A 66 5.90 18.97 5.23
C PRO A 66 4.40 18.67 5.16
N GLU A 67 3.65 19.42 4.34
CA GLU A 67 2.23 19.21 4.09
C GLU A 67 1.95 17.84 3.47
N LEU A 68 2.77 17.41 2.51
CA LEU A 68 2.65 16.07 1.90
C LEU A 68 3.10 14.98 2.86
N ALA A 69 4.16 15.23 3.65
CA ALA A 69 4.61 14.28 4.68
C ALA A 69 3.51 14.03 5.73
N LYS A 70 2.79 15.08 6.15
CA LYS A 70 1.65 14.96 7.06
C LYS A 70 0.55 14.09 6.46
N VAL A 71 0.14 14.33 5.21
CA VAL A 71 -0.88 13.53 4.54
C VAL A 71 -0.45 12.06 4.40
N LEU A 72 0.80 11.82 3.98
CA LEU A 72 1.36 10.48 3.85
C LEU A 72 1.30 9.71 5.18
N CYS A 73 1.82 10.30 6.25
CA CYS A 73 1.93 9.62 7.54
C CYS A 73 0.57 9.46 8.23
N ALA A 74 -0.30 10.47 8.15
CA ALA A 74 -1.63 10.44 8.78
C ALA A 74 -2.54 9.37 8.17
N ASN A 75 -2.47 9.16 6.86
CA ASN A 75 -3.29 8.14 6.18
C ASN A 75 -2.66 6.74 6.21
N SER A 76 -1.37 6.63 6.53
CA SER A 76 -0.59 5.39 6.36
C SER A 76 -1.19 4.16 7.07
N ALA A 77 -1.83 4.33 8.23
CA ALA A 77 -2.49 3.20 8.89
C ALA A 77 -3.75 2.74 8.15
N ALA A 78 -4.59 3.68 7.74
CA ALA A 78 -5.79 3.35 6.97
C ALA A 78 -5.44 2.70 5.63
N ASP A 79 -4.36 3.14 4.98
CA ASP A 79 -3.89 2.56 3.72
C ASP A 79 -3.40 1.11 3.89
N VAL A 80 -2.64 0.82 4.96
CA VAL A 80 -2.21 -0.55 5.28
C VAL A 80 -3.41 -1.43 5.65
N ASP A 81 -4.30 -0.93 6.50
CA ASP A 81 -5.49 -1.69 6.90
C ASP A 81 -6.44 -1.91 5.72
N TRP A 82 -6.56 -0.98 4.77
CA TRP A 82 -7.32 -1.16 3.52
C TRP A 82 -6.74 -2.28 2.66
N LEU A 83 -5.41 -2.36 2.53
CA LEU A 83 -4.76 -3.46 1.82
C LEU A 83 -5.09 -4.82 2.45
N VAL A 84 -5.06 -4.91 3.79
CA VAL A 84 -5.43 -6.13 4.51
C VAL A 84 -6.91 -6.45 4.31
N ASP A 85 -7.80 -5.51 4.63
CA ASP A 85 -9.24 -5.75 4.73
C ASP A 85 -9.91 -5.95 3.35
N LYS A 86 -9.44 -5.26 2.29
CA LYS A 86 -10.07 -5.29 0.96
C LYS A 86 -9.46 -6.30 0.00
N PHE A 87 -8.18 -6.61 0.17
CA PHE A 87 -7.44 -7.49 -0.75
C PHE A 87 -6.97 -8.78 -0.10
N ASP A 88 -7.33 -9.02 1.16
CA ASP A 88 -6.94 -10.21 1.94
C ASP A 88 -5.42 -10.40 1.96
N LEU A 89 -4.69 -9.28 2.11
CA LEU A 89 -3.24 -9.28 2.10
C LEU A 89 -2.67 -9.56 3.50
N ASP A 90 -1.77 -10.53 3.58
CA ASP A 90 -0.95 -10.72 4.78
C ASP A 90 0.08 -9.58 4.91
N LEU A 91 -0.15 -8.70 5.88
CA LEU A 91 0.78 -7.65 6.30
C LEU A 91 1.08 -7.76 7.81
N SER A 92 1.18 -9.00 8.31
CA SER A 92 1.28 -9.33 9.73
C SER A 92 2.69 -9.20 10.34
N LEU A 93 3.75 -9.14 9.53
CA LEU A 93 5.12 -8.94 10.01
C LEU A 93 5.47 -7.45 9.95
N VAL A 94 6.11 -6.95 11.01
CA VAL A 94 6.53 -5.54 11.10
C VAL A 94 8.01 -5.48 11.42
N ALA A 95 8.77 -4.75 10.61
CA ALA A 95 10.20 -4.53 10.78
C ALA A 95 10.51 -3.04 11.01
N ARG A 96 11.64 -2.78 11.67
CA ARG A 96 12.22 -1.45 11.80
C ARG A 96 13.32 -1.28 10.76
N LEU A 97 13.19 -0.28 9.90
CA LEU A 97 14.23 0.10 8.94
C LEU A 97 15.03 1.31 9.44
N GLY A 98 16.13 1.61 8.76
CA GLY A 98 16.98 2.76 9.07
C GLY A 98 16.20 4.08 9.05
N GLY A 99 16.46 4.93 10.03
CA GLY A 99 15.79 6.23 10.17
C GLY A 99 14.38 6.17 10.79
N HIS A 100 13.86 4.99 11.13
CA HIS A 100 12.59 4.85 11.84
C HIS A 100 12.80 4.79 13.36
N SER A 101 12.00 5.53 14.11
CA SER A 101 11.96 5.48 15.58
C SER A 101 11.24 4.23 16.09
N GLN A 102 10.22 3.75 15.37
CA GLN A 102 9.46 2.53 15.70
C GLN A 102 9.43 1.53 14.53
N PRO A 103 9.22 0.23 14.78
CA PRO A 103 8.96 -0.74 13.73
C PRO A 103 7.64 -0.43 13.01
N ARG A 104 7.69 -0.17 11.70
CA ARG A 104 6.51 0.24 10.94
C ARG A 104 6.46 -0.25 9.50
N THR A 105 7.45 -1.03 9.07
CA THR A 105 7.49 -1.59 7.72
C THR A 105 6.80 -2.95 7.71
N HIS A 106 5.62 -3.00 7.10
CA HIS A 106 4.72 -4.13 7.06
C HIS A 106 4.98 -5.03 5.85
N ARG A 107 4.96 -6.34 6.07
CA ARG A 107 5.08 -7.36 5.02
C ARG A 107 4.40 -8.66 5.43
N GLY A 108 4.13 -9.52 4.45
CA GLY A 108 3.63 -10.87 4.67
C GLY A 108 4.74 -11.86 5.01
N LYS A 109 4.32 -13.07 5.40
CA LYS A 109 5.24 -14.21 5.64
C LYS A 109 5.78 -14.80 4.35
N GLU A 110 5.03 -14.66 3.25
CA GLU A 110 5.33 -15.29 1.97
C GLU A 110 5.58 -14.26 0.87
N ARG A 111 6.51 -14.61 -0.04
CA ARG A 111 6.90 -13.82 -1.23
C ARG A 111 7.35 -12.39 -0.89
N PHE A 112 7.70 -11.63 -1.92
CA PHE A 112 8.05 -10.22 -1.74
C PHE A 112 6.78 -9.36 -1.65
N PRO A 113 6.69 -8.44 -0.68
CA PRO A 113 5.49 -7.63 -0.44
C PRO A 113 5.08 -6.83 -1.67
N GLY A 114 6.05 -6.34 -2.46
CA GLY A 114 5.78 -5.66 -3.72
C GLY A 114 4.97 -6.50 -4.69
N MET A 115 5.39 -7.75 -4.90
CA MET A 115 4.69 -8.70 -5.78
C MET A 115 3.29 -9.03 -5.25
N THR A 116 3.17 -9.32 -3.96
CA THR A 116 1.87 -9.70 -3.37
C THR A 116 0.86 -8.57 -3.46
N ILE A 117 1.27 -7.34 -3.13
CA ILE A 117 0.41 -6.15 -3.22
C ILE A 117 0.02 -5.86 -4.67
N THR A 118 0.97 -5.81 -5.61
CA THR A 118 0.63 -5.49 -7.00
C THR A 118 -0.27 -6.54 -7.62
N TYR A 119 -0.01 -7.82 -7.35
CA TYR A 119 -0.83 -8.91 -7.89
C TYR A 119 -2.26 -8.87 -7.36
N ALA A 120 -2.46 -8.65 -6.06
CA ALA A 120 -3.80 -8.55 -5.49
C ALA A 120 -4.60 -7.36 -6.05
N LEU A 121 -3.95 -6.21 -6.25
CA LEU A 121 -4.58 -5.03 -6.85
C LEU A 121 -4.96 -5.25 -8.32
N ILE A 122 -4.18 -6.03 -9.08
CA ILE A 122 -4.49 -6.40 -10.47
C ILE A 122 -5.67 -7.37 -10.49
N GLN A 123 -5.61 -8.44 -9.70
CA GLN A 123 -6.65 -9.46 -9.64
C GLN A 123 -8.03 -8.90 -9.29
N MET A 124 -8.09 -7.91 -8.40
CA MET A 124 -9.36 -7.25 -8.08
C MET A 124 -9.95 -6.52 -9.29
N LEU A 125 -9.12 -5.78 -10.04
CA LEU A 125 -9.55 -5.11 -11.28
C LEU A 125 -9.95 -6.12 -12.37
N GLU A 126 -9.23 -7.22 -12.51
CA GLU A 126 -9.57 -8.32 -13.43
C GLU A 126 -10.94 -8.92 -13.07
N LYS A 127 -11.16 -9.26 -11.78
CA LYS A 127 -12.46 -9.77 -11.30
C LYS A 127 -13.62 -8.82 -11.58
N VAL A 128 -13.38 -7.50 -11.47
CA VAL A 128 -14.40 -6.50 -11.81
C VAL A 128 -14.64 -6.43 -13.32
N ALA A 129 -13.58 -6.52 -14.13
CA ALA A 129 -13.66 -6.51 -15.59
C ALA A 129 -14.36 -7.76 -16.16
N GLU A 130 -14.20 -8.92 -15.50
CA GLU A 130 -14.89 -10.16 -15.86
C GLU A 130 -16.41 -10.08 -15.66
N LYS A 131 -16.84 -9.35 -14.62
CA LYS A 131 -18.26 -9.28 -14.21
C LYS A 131 -18.98 -8.04 -14.70
N THR A 132 -18.24 -6.99 -15.04
CA THR A 132 -18.79 -5.66 -15.35
C THR A 132 -17.95 -4.95 -16.41
N ASN A 133 -18.53 -3.93 -17.04
CA ASN A 133 -17.80 -3.02 -17.93
C ASN A 133 -17.13 -1.84 -17.19
N ARG A 134 -16.96 -1.93 -15.87
CA ARG A 134 -16.48 -0.81 -15.03
C ARG A 134 -14.96 -0.79 -14.86
N ALA A 135 -14.26 -1.86 -15.20
CA ALA A 135 -12.82 -1.92 -15.21
C ALA A 135 -12.32 -2.49 -16.53
N ARG A 136 -11.17 -2.02 -17.00
CA ARG A 136 -10.43 -2.60 -18.12
C ARG A 136 -8.95 -2.39 -17.91
N ILE A 137 -8.16 -3.42 -18.16
CA ILE A 137 -6.69 -3.35 -18.17
C ILE A 137 -6.23 -3.44 -19.62
N VAL A 138 -5.31 -2.57 -20.03
CA VAL A 138 -4.68 -2.61 -21.36
C VAL A 138 -3.18 -2.49 -21.17
N THR A 139 -2.48 -3.56 -21.53
CA THR A 139 -1.02 -3.61 -21.64
C THR A 139 -0.64 -3.60 -23.13
N LYS A 140 0.53 -3.03 -23.45
CA LYS A 140 1.12 -3.07 -24.79
C LYS A 140 2.61 -3.36 -24.72
#